data_AF-A0A423I8L6-F1
#
_entry.id   AF-A0A423I8L6-F1
#
_cell.length_a   1.000
_cell.length_b   1.000
_cell.length_c   1.000
_cell.angle_alpha   90.00
_cell.angle_beta   90.00
_cell.angle_gamma   90.00
#
_symmetry.space_group_name_H-M   'P 1'
#
loop_
_entity.id
_entity.type
_entity.pdbx_description
1 polymer ?
#
loop_
_entity_poly.entity_id
_entity_poly.type
_entity_poly.pdbx_seq_one_letter_code
_entity_poly.pdbx_strand_id
1 'polypeptide(L)'
;MRLNEWQLSFERYLSGESSVADVALGSSLMGGPTLDVRTGLAIYHNAYQARLQEVLRGDYPAVLNWLGDDEFEQLAAAYIRQKPSTHYSLRWLGKGFEAFIRQHLVPEQNAPLAELAALEWAFTLAFDAPPGTPLTMQDMADLAPQDWPTLQVSPSPSLQWLECAFNSVALWRSAKDETPFPGSRGLDTPSIVVIGRNDLVCQYRSLEPEEANALKGLFEHGWNFAELCSELTVIYGEGAPLQAVTWLKQWIHDGWLQCHSS
;
A
#
# COMPACT_ATOMS: atom_id res chain seq x y z
N MET A 1 7.45 -38.23 13.26
CA MET A 1 6.63 -36.99 13.24
C MET A 1 5.63 -37.10 12.10
N ARG A 2 4.37 -36.68 12.28
CA ARG A 2 3.44 -36.54 11.15
C ARG A 2 3.82 -35.32 10.31
N LEU A 3 3.45 -35.28 9.02
CA LEU A 3 3.84 -34.19 8.11
C LEU A 3 3.45 -32.80 8.64
N ASN A 4 2.21 -32.63 9.11
CA ASN A 4 1.74 -31.35 9.65
C ASN A 4 2.51 -30.91 10.90
N GLU A 5 2.83 -31.86 11.80
CA GLU A 5 3.63 -31.57 13.00
C GLU A 5 5.04 -31.13 12.62
N TRP A 6 5.59 -31.73 11.55
CA TRP A 6 6.88 -31.36 10.99
C TRP A 6 6.89 -29.97 10.38
N GLN A 7 5.91 -29.66 9.54
CA GLN A 7 5.78 -28.34 8.93
C GLN A 7 5.64 -27.24 9.99
N LEU A 8 4.78 -27.45 11.00
CA LEU A 8 4.62 -26.47 12.09
C LEU A 8 5.88 -26.32 12.95
N SER A 9 6.61 -27.41 13.20
CA SER A 9 7.86 -27.34 13.95
C SER A 9 8.95 -26.59 13.18
N PHE A 10 9.03 -26.82 11.87
CA PHE A 10 9.96 -26.12 10.99
C PHE A 10 9.60 -24.64 10.82
N GLU A 11 8.32 -24.31 10.66
CA GLU A 11 7.83 -22.93 10.57
C GLU A 11 8.15 -22.14 11.85
N ARG A 12 7.88 -22.71 13.03
CA ARG A 12 8.24 -22.09 14.32
C ARG A 12 9.75 -21.90 14.46
N TYR A 13 10.54 -22.83 13.94
CA TYR A 13 12.00 -22.71 13.96
C TYR A 13 12.48 -21.55 13.06
N LEU A 14 11.92 -21.41 11.86
CA LEU A 14 12.28 -20.32 10.95
C LEU A 14 11.83 -18.94 11.46
N SER A 15 10.64 -18.86 12.04
CA SER A 15 10.05 -17.61 12.54
C SER A 15 10.46 -17.24 13.96
N GLY A 16 11.13 -18.14 14.70
CA GLY A 16 11.58 -17.91 16.06
C GLY A 16 12.84 -17.04 16.14
N GLU A 17 13.22 -16.63 17.36
CA GLU A 17 14.49 -15.89 17.59
C GLU A 17 15.70 -16.83 17.71
N SER A 18 15.46 -18.11 18.02
CA SER A 18 16.51 -19.09 18.23
C SER A 18 16.84 -19.82 16.93
N SER A 19 18.11 -19.77 16.52
CA SER A 19 18.65 -20.61 15.45
C SER A 19 18.95 -22.05 15.91
N VAL A 20 18.56 -22.43 17.13
CA VAL A 20 18.66 -23.80 17.65
C VAL A 20 17.34 -24.54 17.48
N ALA A 21 17.35 -25.59 16.66
CA ALA A 21 16.19 -26.43 16.44
C ALA A 21 15.93 -27.37 17.63
N ASP A 22 14.65 -27.65 17.89
CA ASP A 22 14.25 -28.68 18.85
C ASP A 22 14.77 -30.07 18.39
N VAL A 23 15.09 -30.91 19.37
CA VAL A 23 15.62 -32.26 19.20
C VAL A 23 14.78 -33.10 18.26
N ALA A 24 13.44 -32.95 18.32
CA ALA A 24 12.51 -33.66 17.44
C ALA A 24 12.68 -33.28 15.97
N LEU A 25 12.86 -31.98 15.68
CA LEU A 25 13.10 -31.47 14.33
C LEU A 25 14.50 -31.84 13.85
N GLY A 26 15.52 -31.64 14.68
CA GLY A 26 16.91 -31.98 14.35
C GLY A 26 17.10 -33.46 14.05
N SER A 27 16.47 -34.35 14.81
CA SER A 27 16.58 -35.81 14.60
C SER A 27 15.79 -36.32 13.39
N SER A 28 14.92 -35.50 12.81
CA SER A 28 14.10 -35.86 11.64
C SER A 28 14.80 -35.63 10.30
N LEU A 29 15.93 -34.92 10.31
CA LEU A 29 16.68 -34.51 9.13
C LEU A 29 17.96 -35.34 8.99
N MET A 30 18.41 -35.54 7.75
CA MET A 30 19.72 -36.14 7.46
C MET A 30 20.65 -35.05 6.94
N GLY A 31 21.84 -34.95 7.53
CA GLY A 31 22.88 -34.05 7.06
C GLY A 31 23.45 -34.47 5.71
N GLY A 32 24.06 -33.52 5.01
CA GLY A 32 24.81 -33.79 3.79
C GLY A 32 26.25 -34.24 4.10
N PRO A 33 27.01 -34.66 3.08
CA PRO A 33 28.40 -35.12 3.24
C PRO A 33 29.34 -34.07 3.87
N THR A 34 29.00 -32.78 3.71
CA THR A 34 29.81 -31.62 4.12
C THR A 34 29.09 -30.68 5.08
N LEU A 35 27.83 -30.94 5.42
CA LEU A 35 27.00 -30.03 6.21
C LEU A 35 26.12 -30.82 7.18
N ASP A 36 26.40 -30.70 8.48
CA ASP A 36 25.57 -31.31 9.50
C ASP A 36 24.21 -30.58 9.62
N VAL A 37 23.20 -31.30 10.14
CA VAL A 37 21.82 -30.81 10.24
C VAL A 37 21.74 -29.48 11.00
N ARG A 38 22.47 -29.33 12.10
CA ARG A 38 22.40 -28.11 12.93
C ARG A 38 22.94 -26.91 12.16
N THR A 39 24.09 -27.07 11.51
CA THR A 39 24.67 -25.99 10.70
C THR A 39 23.79 -25.66 9.50
N GLY A 40 23.23 -26.68 8.82
CA GLY A 40 22.29 -26.47 7.72
C GLY A 40 21.03 -25.71 8.16
N LEU A 41 20.41 -26.11 9.26
CA LEU A 41 19.25 -25.42 9.82
C LEU A 41 19.55 -23.97 10.17
N ALA A 42 20.70 -23.70 10.81
CA ALA A 42 21.09 -22.34 11.16
C ALA A 42 21.28 -21.46 9.90
N ILE A 43 21.85 -22.00 8.82
CA ILE A 43 21.96 -21.29 7.53
C ILE A 43 20.57 -20.95 6.98
N TYR A 44 19.64 -21.91 6.97
CA TYR A 44 18.27 -21.69 6.49
C TYR A 44 17.52 -20.64 7.32
N HIS A 45 17.64 -20.72 8.65
CA HIS A 45 17.05 -19.74 9.57
C HIS A 45 17.57 -18.33 9.27
N ASN A 46 18.89 -18.16 9.19
CA ASN A 46 19.51 -16.87 8.92
C ASN A 46 19.13 -16.32 7.54
N ALA A 47 19.11 -17.17 6.51
CA ALA A 47 18.71 -16.79 5.16
C ALA A 47 17.24 -16.36 5.09
N TYR A 48 16.36 -17.03 5.84
CA TYR A 48 14.95 -16.65 5.93
C TYR A 48 14.78 -15.29 6.59
N GLN A 49 15.44 -15.04 7.73
CA GLN A 49 15.41 -13.74 8.40
C GLN A 49 15.95 -12.62 7.51
N ALA A 50 17.07 -12.85 6.81
CA ALA A 50 17.64 -11.90 5.85
C ALA A 50 16.65 -11.59 4.73
N ARG A 51 15.95 -12.60 4.18
CA ARG A 51 14.93 -12.39 3.13
C ARG A 51 13.76 -11.52 3.61
N LEU A 52 13.31 -11.70 4.84
CA LEU A 52 12.24 -10.86 5.40
C LEU A 52 12.68 -9.39 5.53
N GLN A 53 13.92 -9.15 5.94
CA GLN A 53 14.47 -7.81 5.99
C GLN A 53 14.61 -7.20 4.58
N GLU A 54 15.12 -7.97 3.61
CA GLU A 54 15.21 -7.55 2.20
C GLU A 54 13.85 -7.12 1.63
N VAL A 55 12.78 -7.86 1.95
CA VAL A 55 11.42 -7.51 1.52
C VAL A 55 11.01 -6.16 2.09
N LEU A 56 11.20 -5.93 3.39
CA LEU A 56 10.84 -4.64 4.00
C LEU A 56 11.69 -3.50 3.42
N ARG A 57 12.97 -3.72 3.13
CA ARG A 57 13.82 -2.70 2.47
C ARG A 57 13.29 -2.34 1.08
N GLY A 58 12.79 -3.33 0.34
CA GLY A 58 12.20 -3.13 -0.98
C GLY A 58 10.83 -2.44 -0.92
N ASP A 59 10.00 -2.77 0.06
CA ASP A 59 8.66 -2.22 0.24
C ASP A 59 8.67 -0.80 0.82
N TYR A 60 9.71 -0.42 1.59
CA TYR A 60 9.79 0.84 2.33
C TYR A 60 11.08 1.66 2.09
N PRO A 61 11.48 1.94 0.84
CA PRO A 61 12.72 2.66 0.54
C PRO A 61 12.76 4.10 1.08
N ALA A 62 11.63 4.80 1.19
CA ALA A 62 11.58 6.15 1.74
C ALA A 62 11.69 6.17 3.26
N VAL A 63 11.08 5.20 3.96
CA VAL A 63 11.32 4.99 5.40
C VAL A 63 12.79 4.65 5.65
N LEU A 64 13.39 3.78 4.82
CA LEU A 64 14.83 3.47 4.87
C LEU A 64 15.68 4.74 4.64
N ASN A 65 15.34 5.55 3.64
CA ASN A 65 16.08 6.79 3.36
C ASN A 65 16.01 7.79 4.52
N TRP A 66 14.85 7.88 5.20
CA TRP A 66 14.70 8.73 6.38
C TRP A 66 15.58 8.24 7.52
N LEU A 67 15.42 6.97 7.93
CA LEU A 67 16.08 6.41 9.12
C LEU A 67 17.58 6.15 8.91
N GLY A 68 17.98 5.86 7.68
CA GLY A 68 19.27 5.25 7.38
C GLY A 68 19.30 3.75 7.69
N ASP A 69 20.40 3.10 7.29
CA ASP A 69 20.52 1.64 7.30
C ASP A 69 20.37 1.02 8.69
N ASP A 70 21.13 1.51 9.67
CA ASP A 70 21.21 0.89 11.01
C ASP A 70 19.88 0.99 11.78
N GLU A 71 19.20 2.14 11.71
CA GLU A 71 17.92 2.34 12.39
C GLU A 71 16.79 1.57 11.70
N PHE A 72 16.80 1.54 10.36
CA PHE A 72 15.83 0.75 9.60
C PHE A 72 15.98 -0.75 9.90
N GLU A 73 17.20 -1.29 9.90
CA GLU A 73 17.44 -2.70 10.19
C GLU A 73 16.93 -3.10 11.59
N GLN A 74 17.17 -2.26 12.59
CA GLN A 74 16.67 -2.48 13.95
C GLN A 74 15.14 -2.46 14.00
N LEU A 75 14.51 -1.48 13.33
CA LEU A 75 13.06 -1.35 13.26
C LEU A 75 12.41 -2.53 12.54
N ALA A 76 12.95 -2.92 11.37
CA ALA A 76 12.50 -4.05 10.58
C ALA A 76 12.63 -5.37 11.35
N ALA A 77 13.76 -5.60 12.02
CA ALA A 77 13.96 -6.78 12.84
C ALA A 77 12.97 -6.81 14.02
N ALA A 78 12.70 -5.67 14.67
CA ALA A 78 11.69 -5.58 15.73
C ALA A 78 10.28 -5.86 15.22
N TYR A 79 9.93 -5.36 14.03
CA TYR A 79 8.66 -5.65 13.38
C TYR A 79 8.49 -7.14 13.09
N ILE A 80 9.49 -7.77 12.44
CA ILE A 80 9.46 -9.20 12.09
C ILE A 80 9.25 -10.08 13.33
N ARG A 81 9.91 -9.75 14.45
CA ARG A 81 9.74 -10.48 15.72
C ARG A 81 8.32 -10.38 16.28
N GLN A 82 7.70 -9.21 16.20
CA GLN A 82 6.36 -8.98 16.76
C GLN A 82 5.22 -9.36 15.81
N LYS A 83 5.48 -9.34 14.50
CA LYS A 83 4.54 -9.60 13.42
C LYS A 83 5.15 -10.60 12.42
N PRO A 84 5.38 -11.87 12.83
CA PRO A 84 5.94 -12.86 11.93
C PRO A 84 5.02 -13.05 10.71
N SER A 85 5.61 -13.37 9.56
CA SER A 85 4.83 -13.65 8.35
C SER A 85 3.87 -14.81 8.62
N THR A 86 2.57 -14.55 8.45
CA THR A 86 1.50 -15.55 8.58
C THR A 86 0.91 -15.95 7.23
N HIS A 87 1.48 -15.44 6.14
CA HIS A 87 1.02 -15.68 4.78
C HIS A 87 2.11 -16.39 3.97
N TYR A 88 1.72 -17.29 3.08
CA TYR A 88 2.64 -18.01 2.18
C TYR A 88 3.37 -17.08 1.19
N SER A 89 2.98 -15.81 1.13
CA SER A 89 3.51 -14.82 0.19
C SER A 89 4.03 -13.64 0.99
N LEU A 90 5.31 -13.34 0.80
CA LEU A 90 5.99 -12.24 1.49
C LEU A 90 5.50 -10.86 1.03
N ARG A 91 4.73 -10.77 -0.05
CA ARG A 91 4.12 -9.51 -0.49
C ARG A 91 3.30 -8.82 0.60
N TRP A 92 2.73 -9.61 1.53
CA TRP A 92 1.89 -9.12 2.62
C TRP A 92 2.66 -8.81 3.90
N LEU A 93 3.98 -9.02 3.90
CA LEU A 93 4.81 -8.85 5.09
C LEU A 93 4.71 -7.42 5.64
N GLY A 94 4.72 -6.41 4.77
CA GLY A 94 4.66 -5.01 5.16
C GLY A 94 3.32 -4.53 5.73
N LYS A 95 2.21 -5.27 5.54
CA LYS A 95 0.84 -4.78 5.84
C LYS A 95 0.65 -4.17 7.24
N GLY A 96 1.36 -4.66 8.25
CA GLY A 96 1.26 -4.18 9.63
C GLY A 96 2.29 -3.11 10.03
N PHE A 97 3.17 -2.68 9.12
CA PHE A 97 4.34 -1.88 9.45
C PHE A 97 3.99 -0.47 9.92
N GLU A 98 3.02 0.19 9.28
CA GLU A 98 2.48 1.47 9.73
C GLU A 98 1.99 1.40 11.18
N ALA A 99 1.07 0.46 11.48
CA ALA A 99 0.52 0.29 12.81
C ALA A 99 1.60 -0.05 13.84
N PHE A 100 2.61 -0.82 13.45
CA PHE A 100 3.78 -1.11 14.28
C PHE A 100 4.59 0.14 14.59
N ILE A 101 4.92 0.98 13.60
CA ILE A 101 5.66 2.23 13.80
C ILE A 101 4.93 3.13 14.79
N ARG A 102 3.61 3.28 14.65
CA ARG A 102 2.78 4.07 15.58
C ARG A 102 2.88 3.60 17.03
N GLN A 103 3.01 2.30 17.24
CA GLN A 103 3.07 1.69 18.58
C GLN A 103 4.49 1.60 19.14
N HIS A 104 5.50 1.45 18.29
CA HIS A 104 6.87 1.14 18.69
C HIS A 104 7.72 2.39 18.93
N LEU A 105 7.50 3.45 18.15
CA LEU A 105 8.29 4.69 18.25
C LEU A 105 7.65 5.73 19.16
N VAL A 106 8.47 6.67 19.62
CA VAL A 106 8.01 7.82 20.43
C VAL A 106 7.09 8.74 19.61
N PRO A 107 6.13 9.43 20.24
CA PRO A 107 5.09 10.22 19.56
C PRO A 107 5.61 11.25 18.55
N GLU A 108 6.75 11.88 18.84
CA GLU A 108 7.32 12.94 18.00
C GLU A 108 7.83 12.44 16.65
N GLN A 109 8.14 11.14 16.55
CA GLN A 109 8.68 10.51 15.34
C GLN A 109 7.70 9.54 14.69
N ASN A 110 6.72 9.04 15.45
CA ASN A 110 5.88 7.94 15.00
C ASN A 110 4.88 8.35 13.91
N ALA A 111 4.26 9.52 14.00
CA ALA A 111 3.14 9.91 13.15
C ALA A 111 3.55 10.14 11.68
N PRO A 112 4.55 10.97 11.36
CA PRO A 112 4.93 11.21 9.97
C PRO A 112 5.65 10.03 9.34
N LEU A 113 6.44 9.27 10.11
CA LEU A 113 7.10 8.07 9.61
C LEU A 113 6.09 6.95 9.32
N ALA A 114 5.09 6.78 10.20
CA ALA A 114 4.01 5.83 9.95
C ALA A 114 3.18 6.24 8.74
N GLU A 115 2.86 7.53 8.57
CA GLU A 115 2.16 8.00 7.38
C GLU A 115 2.97 7.75 6.10
N LEU A 116 4.29 7.95 6.13
CA LEU A 116 5.17 7.61 5.02
C LEU A 116 5.13 6.09 4.71
N ALA A 117 5.16 5.24 5.74
CA ALA A 117 5.00 3.79 5.56
C ALA A 117 3.63 3.43 4.96
N ALA A 118 2.54 4.11 5.37
CA ALA A 118 1.22 3.90 4.77
C ALA A 118 1.20 4.29 3.29
N LEU A 119 1.86 5.40 2.93
CA LEU A 119 1.98 5.85 1.54
C LEU A 119 2.72 4.83 0.67
N GLU A 120 3.86 4.32 1.12
CA GLU A 120 4.63 3.30 0.40
C GLU A 120 3.85 1.99 0.26
N TRP A 121 3.18 1.57 1.34
CA TRP A 121 2.33 0.39 1.31
C TRP A 121 1.16 0.54 0.32
N ALA A 122 0.59 1.74 0.20
CA ALA A 122 -0.45 2.00 -0.79
C ALA A 122 0.06 1.89 -2.24
N PHE A 123 1.31 2.27 -2.53
CA PHE A 123 1.91 1.98 -3.85
C PHE A 123 2.01 0.47 -4.12
N THR A 124 2.40 -0.33 -3.12
CA THR A 124 2.43 -1.80 -3.23
C THR A 124 1.03 -2.36 -3.49
N LEU A 125 0.02 -1.90 -2.75
CA LEU A 125 -1.37 -2.33 -2.94
C LEU A 125 -1.91 -1.95 -4.33
N ALA A 126 -1.65 -0.73 -4.81
CA ALA A 126 -2.07 -0.30 -6.14
C ALA A 126 -1.41 -1.14 -7.25
N PHE A 127 -0.13 -1.48 -7.08
CA PHE A 127 0.62 -2.29 -8.02
C PHE A 127 0.08 -3.73 -8.10
N ASP A 128 -0.11 -4.37 -6.95
CA ASP A 128 -0.53 -5.78 -6.83
C ASP A 128 -2.04 -6.00 -6.97
N ALA A 129 -2.83 -4.92 -7.07
CA ALA A 129 -4.27 -5.02 -7.19
C ALA A 129 -4.69 -5.84 -8.42
N PRO A 130 -5.75 -6.65 -8.29
CA PRO A 130 -6.27 -7.41 -9.42
C PRO A 130 -6.71 -6.46 -10.55
N PRO A 131 -6.68 -6.91 -11.82
CA PRO A 131 -7.29 -6.14 -12.89
C PRO A 131 -8.78 -5.97 -12.59
N GLY A 132 -9.34 -4.81 -12.91
CA GLY A 132 -10.80 -4.66 -13.01
C GLY A 132 -11.21 -4.16 -14.39
N THR A 133 -12.42 -3.64 -14.51
CA THR A 133 -13.03 -3.27 -15.79
C THR A 133 -13.05 -1.75 -15.92
N PRO A 134 -12.01 -1.11 -16.49
CA PRO A 134 -11.93 0.35 -16.56
C PRO A 134 -13.08 0.91 -17.39
N LEU A 135 -13.67 2.00 -16.91
CA LEU A 135 -14.56 2.83 -17.71
C LEU A 135 -13.71 3.57 -18.76
N THR A 136 -14.09 3.51 -20.03
CA THR A 136 -13.31 4.09 -21.12
C THR A 136 -13.95 5.38 -21.67
N MET A 137 -13.14 6.16 -22.40
CA MET A 137 -13.65 7.33 -23.13
C MET A 137 -14.68 6.93 -24.21
N GLN A 138 -14.57 5.72 -24.75
CA GLN A 138 -15.52 5.21 -25.73
C GLN A 138 -16.87 4.88 -25.07
N ASP A 139 -16.86 4.28 -23.87
CA ASP A 139 -18.09 4.03 -23.11
C ASP A 139 -18.86 5.33 -22.82
N MET A 140 -18.14 6.42 -22.55
CA MET A 140 -18.75 7.75 -22.39
C MET A 140 -19.28 8.32 -23.70
N ALA A 141 -18.60 8.10 -24.83
CA ALA A 141 -19.05 8.57 -26.13
C ALA A 141 -20.32 7.82 -26.60
N ASP A 142 -20.43 6.54 -26.23
CA ASP A 142 -21.56 5.68 -26.60
C ASP A 142 -22.75 5.80 -25.64
N LEU A 143 -22.59 6.46 -24.49
CA LEU A 143 -23.65 6.66 -23.50
C LEU A 143 -24.74 7.59 -24.06
N ALA A 144 -25.97 7.09 -24.12
CA ALA A 144 -27.09 7.87 -24.65
C ALA A 144 -27.42 9.06 -23.72
N PRO A 145 -27.88 10.21 -24.26
CA PRO A 145 -28.14 11.42 -23.46
C PRO A 145 -29.04 11.20 -22.24
N GLN A 146 -30.02 10.31 -22.34
CA GLN A 146 -30.95 10.00 -21.24
C GLN A 146 -30.33 9.19 -20.09
N ASP A 147 -29.22 8.49 -20.33
CA ASP A 147 -28.58 7.62 -19.35
C ASP A 147 -27.52 8.37 -18.52
N TRP A 148 -27.04 9.52 -19.02
CA TRP A 148 -26.08 10.38 -18.33
C TRP A 148 -26.48 10.75 -16.91
N PRO A 149 -27.69 11.26 -16.63
CA PRO A 149 -28.08 11.66 -15.26
C PRO A 149 -27.96 10.52 -14.23
N THR A 150 -28.19 9.28 -14.67
CA THR A 150 -28.21 8.08 -13.81
C THR A 150 -26.88 7.32 -13.83
N LEU A 151 -25.86 7.80 -14.55
CA LEU A 151 -24.56 7.15 -14.62
C LEU A 151 -23.94 7.06 -13.22
N GLN A 152 -23.62 5.83 -12.80
CA GLN A 152 -22.88 5.53 -11.58
C GLN A 152 -21.56 4.85 -11.93
N VAL A 153 -20.54 5.13 -11.12
CA VAL A 153 -19.18 4.59 -11.28
C VAL A 153 -18.71 3.98 -9.98
N SER A 154 -17.66 3.16 -10.06
CA SER A 154 -17.01 2.56 -8.89
C SER A 154 -15.51 2.73 -8.98
N PRO A 155 -14.79 2.73 -7.84
CA PRO A 155 -13.35 2.86 -7.86
C PRO A 155 -12.72 1.60 -8.50
N SER A 156 -11.62 1.80 -9.21
CA SER A 156 -10.77 0.70 -9.67
C SER A 156 -10.20 -0.07 -8.47
N PRO A 157 -10.02 -1.40 -8.52
CA PRO A 157 -9.39 -2.19 -7.46
C PRO A 157 -7.99 -1.71 -7.08
N SER A 158 -7.28 -1.06 -8.02
CA SER A 158 -5.96 -0.49 -7.76
C SER A 158 -5.99 0.87 -7.08
N LEU A 159 -7.15 1.52 -6.97
CA LEU A 159 -7.27 2.84 -6.39
C LEU A 159 -7.07 2.77 -4.87
N GLN A 160 -6.05 3.43 -4.38
CA GLN A 160 -5.79 3.64 -2.97
C GLN A 160 -6.03 5.10 -2.62
N TRP A 161 -6.60 5.32 -1.44
CA TRP A 161 -6.95 6.63 -0.93
C TRP A 161 -6.22 6.85 0.39
N LEU A 162 -5.46 7.93 0.49
CA LEU A 162 -4.78 8.33 1.72
C LEU A 162 -5.04 9.80 2.03
N GLU A 163 -5.28 10.08 3.29
CA GLU A 163 -5.24 11.43 3.83
C GLU A 163 -3.88 11.63 4.49
N CYS A 164 -3.11 12.58 3.98
CA CYS A 164 -1.77 12.90 4.47
C CYS A 164 -1.81 14.19 5.28
N ALA A 165 -1.48 14.12 6.56
CA ALA A 165 -1.31 15.27 7.44
C ALA A 165 0.12 15.83 7.37
N PHE A 166 1.06 15.11 6.77
CA PHE A 166 2.46 15.52 6.63
C PHE A 166 2.87 15.62 5.15
N ASN A 167 4.05 16.18 4.90
CA ASN A 167 4.63 16.24 3.55
C ASN A 167 5.15 14.88 3.02
N SER A 168 4.46 13.78 3.34
CA SER A 168 4.84 12.39 3.04
C SER A 168 5.13 12.15 1.56
N VAL A 169 4.35 12.75 0.65
CA VAL A 169 4.61 12.68 -0.80
C VAL A 169 5.95 13.31 -1.17
N ALA A 170 6.33 14.43 -0.55
CA ALA A 170 7.61 15.08 -0.82
C ALA A 170 8.79 14.24 -0.28
N LEU A 171 8.62 13.61 0.89
CA LEU A 171 9.62 12.71 1.49
C LEU A 171 9.82 11.46 0.62
N TRP A 172 8.72 10.85 0.17
CA TRP A 172 8.77 9.72 -0.75
C TRP A 172 9.44 10.09 -2.08
N ARG A 173 9.10 11.26 -2.64
CA ARG A 173 9.74 11.76 -3.86
C ARG A 173 11.22 12.02 -3.67
N SER A 174 11.65 12.57 -2.54
CA SER A 174 13.08 12.81 -2.33
C SER A 174 13.88 11.51 -2.29
N ALA A 175 13.33 10.47 -1.66
CA ALA A 175 13.94 9.15 -1.66
C ALA A 175 14.00 8.54 -3.07
N LYS A 176 12.89 8.63 -3.84
CA LYS A 176 12.81 8.09 -5.20
C LYS A 176 13.71 8.82 -6.21
N ASP A 177 13.81 10.13 -6.09
CA ASP A 177 14.59 10.98 -6.99
C ASP A 177 16.05 11.17 -6.50
N GLU A 178 16.44 10.51 -5.40
CA GLU A 178 17.76 10.61 -4.75
C GLU A 178 18.17 12.07 -4.43
N THR A 179 17.21 12.88 -3.99
CA THR A 179 17.43 14.28 -3.63
C THR A 179 17.52 14.48 -2.11
N PRO A 180 18.07 15.60 -1.63
CA PRO A 180 18.21 15.84 -0.19
C PRO A 180 16.87 15.76 0.55
N PHE A 181 16.90 15.17 1.74
CA PHE A 181 15.74 15.04 2.61
C PHE A 181 15.12 16.42 2.90
N PRO A 182 13.86 16.69 2.52
CA PRO A 182 13.26 18.01 2.59
C PRO A 182 12.84 18.42 4.02
N GLY A 183 13.05 17.56 5.01
CA GLY A 183 12.56 17.74 6.37
C GLY A 183 11.10 17.31 6.50
N SER A 184 10.79 16.55 7.55
CA SER A 184 9.41 16.23 7.90
C SER A 184 8.71 17.46 8.49
N ARG A 185 7.51 17.76 8.02
CA ARG A 185 6.65 18.81 8.55
C ARG A 185 5.17 18.47 8.39
N GLY A 186 4.37 18.95 9.31
CA GLY A 186 2.91 18.95 9.15
C GLY A 186 2.48 19.86 8.00
N LEU A 187 1.35 19.53 7.41
CA LEU A 187 0.60 20.40 6.51
C LEU A 187 -0.40 21.22 7.33
N ASP A 188 -0.70 22.44 6.88
CA ASP A 188 -1.73 23.29 7.51
C ASP A 188 -3.12 22.65 7.36
N THR A 189 -3.34 21.98 6.24
CA THR A 189 -4.54 21.21 5.92
C THR A 189 -4.12 19.84 5.39
N PRO A 190 -4.75 18.74 5.86
CA PRO A 190 -4.49 17.42 5.30
C PRO A 190 -4.74 17.40 3.79
N SER A 191 -3.82 16.76 3.06
CA SER A 191 -3.92 16.57 1.61
C SER A 191 -4.43 15.17 1.31
N ILE A 192 -5.45 15.07 0.46
CA ILE A 192 -5.88 13.78 -0.07
C ILE A 192 -4.94 13.37 -1.19
N VAL A 193 -4.37 12.19 -1.08
CA VAL A 193 -3.51 11.57 -2.08
C VAL A 193 -4.20 10.32 -2.60
N VAL A 194 -4.44 10.29 -3.90
CA VAL A 194 -4.92 9.11 -4.60
C VAL A 194 -3.75 8.45 -5.31
N ILE A 195 -3.63 7.14 -5.15
CA ILE A 195 -2.65 6.31 -5.86
C ILE A 195 -3.43 5.30 -6.69
N GLY A 196 -3.09 5.16 -7.96
CA GLY A 196 -3.72 4.20 -8.86
C GLY A 196 -2.70 3.56 -9.76
N ARG A 197 -3.08 2.46 -10.41
CA ARG A 197 -2.28 1.82 -11.45
C ARG A 197 -2.97 2.03 -12.79
N ASN A 198 -2.26 2.65 -13.72
CA ASN A 198 -2.65 2.67 -15.13
C ASN A 198 -1.68 1.75 -15.89
N ASP A 199 -2.21 0.69 -16.49
CA ASP A 199 -1.45 -0.44 -17.02
C ASP A 199 -0.48 -1.06 -15.99
N LEU A 200 0.83 -0.85 -16.15
CA LEU A 200 1.88 -1.39 -15.26
C LEU A 200 2.59 -0.29 -14.48
N VAL A 201 2.06 0.94 -14.49
CA VAL A 201 2.68 2.10 -13.87
C VAL A 201 1.78 2.65 -12.77
N CYS A 202 2.29 2.67 -11.54
CA CYS A 202 1.63 3.37 -10.45
C CYS A 202 1.78 4.89 -10.63
N GLN A 203 0.65 5.58 -10.57
CA GLN A 203 0.52 7.02 -10.63
C GLN A 203 -0.09 7.51 -9.32
N TYR A 204 0.16 8.76 -8.97
CA TYR A 204 -0.42 9.38 -7.79
C TYR A 204 -0.77 10.83 -8.07
N ARG A 205 -1.76 11.35 -7.34
CA ARG A 205 -2.15 12.76 -7.41
C ARG A 205 -2.64 13.23 -6.06
N SER A 206 -2.16 14.40 -5.64
CA SER A 206 -2.78 15.16 -4.55
C SER A 206 -4.00 15.87 -5.10
N LEU A 207 -5.16 15.67 -4.47
CA LEU A 207 -6.43 16.24 -4.88
C LEU A 207 -6.71 17.55 -4.14
N GLU A 208 -7.33 18.48 -4.87
CA GLU A 208 -7.97 19.63 -4.24
C GLU A 208 -9.23 19.17 -3.47
N PRO A 209 -9.64 19.90 -2.41
CA PRO A 209 -10.74 19.48 -1.54
C PRO A 209 -12.06 19.21 -2.29
N GLU A 210 -12.38 20.01 -3.30
CA GLU A 210 -13.63 19.86 -4.06
C GLU A 210 -13.63 18.58 -4.90
N GLU A 211 -12.49 18.26 -5.52
CA GLU A 211 -12.33 17.04 -6.31
C GLU A 211 -12.36 15.80 -5.42
N ALA A 212 -11.71 15.87 -4.26
CA ALA A 212 -11.74 14.78 -3.29
C ALA A 212 -13.18 14.53 -2.78
N ASN A 213 -13.93 15.59 -2.48
CA ASN A 213 -15.33 15.45 -2.05
C ASN A 213 -16.21 14.83 -3.15
N ALA A 214 -16.00 15.24 -4.41
CA ALA A 214 -16.71 14.69 -5.55
C ALA A 214 -16.46 13.18 -5.73
N LEU A 215 -15.19 12.74 -5.71
CA LEU A 215 -14.85 11.31 -5.81
C LEU A 215 -15.41 10.50 -4.63
N LYS A 216 -15.31 11.04 -3.41
CA LYS A 216 -15.87 10.39 -2.21
C LYS A 216 -17.39 10.25 -2.29
N GLY A 217 -18.08 11.25 -2.82
CA GLY A 217 -19.51 11.19 -3.13
C GLY A 217 -19.87 10.05 -4.07
N LEU A 218 -19.12 9.91 -5.17
CA LEU A 218 -19.33 8.82 -6.13
C LEU A 218 -19.06 7.44 -5.51
N PHE A 219 -17.98 7.28 -4.74
CA PHE A 219 -17.56 5.96 -4.25
C PHE A 219 -18.26 5.48 -2.98
N GLU A 220 -18.49 6.38 -2.01
CA GLU A 220 -19.04 6.00 -0.70
C GLU A 220 -20.55 6.23 -0.61
N HIS A 221 -21.04 7.30 -1.25
CA HIS A 221 -22.46 7.67 -1.20
C HIS A 221 -23.25 7.16 -2.41
N GLY A 222 -22.55 6.61 -3.42
CA GLY A 222 -23.15 6.06 -4.62
C GLY A 222 -23.79 7.13 -5.52
N TRP A 223 -23.27 8.36 -5.47
CA TRP A 223 -23.80 9.45 -6.30
C TRP A 223 -23.79 9.07 -7.78
N ASN A 224 -24.90 9.35 -8.45
CA ASN A 224 -24.93 9.39 -9.90
C ASN A 224 -24.42 10.73 -10.44
N PHE A 225 -24.25 10.82 -11.75
CA PHE A 225 -23.75 12.04 -12.39
C PHE A 225 -24.64 13.28 -12.13
N ALA A 226 -25.96 13.13 -12.03
CA ALA A 226 -26.85 14.25 -11.73
C ALA A 226 -26.65 14.77 -10.29
N GLU A 227 -26.49 13.86 -9.33
CA GLU A 227 -26.18 14.20 -7.94
C GLU A 227 -24.81 14.86 -7.82
N LEU A 228 -23.80 14.36 -8.52
CA LEU A 228 -22.49 15.02 -8.64
C LEU A 228 -22.65 16.46 -9.15
N CYS A 229 -23.41 16.68 -10.23
CA CYS A 229 -23.66 18.03 -10.75
C CYS A 229 -24.40 18.92 -9.74
N SER A 230 -25.37 18.36 -9.02
CA SER A 230 -26.13 19.08 -7.99
C SER A 230 -25.20 19.57 -6.87
N GLU A 231 -24.33 18.71 -6.36
CA GLU A 231 -23.37 19.05 -5.30
C GLU A 231 -22.35 20.10 -5.78
N LEU A 232 -21.88 19.97 -7.03
CA LEU A 232 -20.96 20.95 -7.62
C LEU A 232 -21.61 22.30 -7.93
N THR A 233 -22.95 22.38 -8.01
CA THR A 233 -23.66 23.65 -8.27
C THR A 233 -23.39 24.67 -7.17
N VAL A 234 -23.13 24.24 -5.94
CA VAL A 234 -22.80 25.13 -4.82
C VAL A 234 -21.55 25.97 -5.09
N ILE A 235 -20.56 25.38 -5.78
CA ILE A 235 -19.25 25.99 -6.02
C ILE A 235 -19.15 26.56 -7.44
N TYR A 236 -19.65 25.82 -8.42
CA TYR A 236 -19.46 26.11 -9.85
C TYR A 236 -20.70 26.69 -10.54
N GLY A 237 -21.85 26.76 -9.86
CA GLY A 237 -23.10 27.28 -10.43
C GLY A 237 -23.48 26.59 -11.74
N GLU A 238 -23.77 27.36 -12.78
CA GLU A 238 -24.09 26.86 -14.13
C GLU A 238 -22.94 26.06 -14.77
N GLY A 239 -21.70 26.21 -14.28
CA GLY A 239 -20.52 25.48 -14.75
C GLY A 239 -20.39 24.05 -14.18
N ALA A 240 -21.24 23.66 -13.22
CA ALA A 240 -21.13 22.37 -12.53
C ALA A 240 -21.13 21.15 -13.46
N PRO A 241 -22.02 21.03 -14.48
CA PRO A 241 -21.97 19.90 -15.40
C PRO A 241 -20.69 19.84 -16.22
N LEU A 242 -20.16 20.99 -16.63
CA LEU A 242 -18.91 21.05 -17.39
C LEU A 242 -17.72 20.59 -16.53
N GLN A 243 -17.69 21.02 -15.26
CA GLN A 243 -16.65 20.60 -14.32
C GLN A 243 -16.74 19.10 -14.03
N ALA A 244 -17.94 18.58 -13.79
CA ALA A 244 -18.18 17.14 -13.58
C ALA A 244 -17.66 16.30 -14.75
N VAL A 245 -17.98 16.68 -16.00
CA VAL A 245 -17.46 15.99 -17.20
C VAL A 245 -15.94 16.11 -17.31
N THR A 246 -15.37 17.28 -16.98
CA THR A 246 -13.92 17.51 -17.05
C THR A 246 -13.18 16.56 -16.11
N TRP A 247 -13.64 16.44 -14.87
CA TRP A 247 -13.08 15.48 -13.93
C TRP A 247 -13.33 14.04 -14.32
N LEU A 248 -14.54 13.70 -14.77
CA LEU A 248 -14.87 12.34 -15.21
C LEU A 248 -13.93 11.87 -16.32
N LYS A 249 -13.64 12.73 -17.31
CA LYS A 249 -12.66 12.44 -18.36
C LYS A 249 -11.26 12.23 -17.81
N GLN A 250 -10.84 13.04 -16.83
CA GLN A 250 -9.53 12.89 -16.20
C GLN A 250 -9.44 11.58 -15.42
N TRP A 251 -10.44 11.24 -14.61
CA TRP A 251 -10.46 10.02 -13.82
C TRP A 251 -10.51 8.75 -14.68
N ILE A 252 -11.18 8.81 -15.83
CA ILE A 252 -11.13 7.76 -16.86
C ILE A 252 -9.72 7.62 -17.43
N HIS A 253 -9.08 8.74 -17.80
CA HIS A 253 -7.72 8.75 -18.32
C HIS A 253 -6.71 8.19 -17.30
N ASP A 254 -6.88 8.53 -16.02
CA ASP A 254 -6.04 8.07 -14.92
C ASP A 254 -6.33 6.60 -14.53
N GLY A 255 -7.38 5.98 -15.09
CA GLY A 255 -7.75 4.59 -14.82
C GLY A 255 -8.40 4.37 -13.45
N TRP A 256 -9.00 5.41 -12.87
CA TRP A 256 -9.55 5.37 -11.50
C TRP A 256 -10.95 4.79 -11.41
N LEU A 257 -11.68 4.74 -12.54
CA LEU A 257 -13.10 4.43 -12.58
C LEU A 257 -13.40 3.12 -13.29
N GLN A 258 -14.46 2.48 -12.83
CA GLN A 258 -15.07 1.29 -13.43
C GLN A 258 -16.57 1.48 -13.53
N CYS A 259 -17.19 0.78 -14.49
CA CYS A 259 -18.64 0.69 -14.55
C CYS A 259 -19.16 0.05 -13.26
N HIS A 260 -20.14 0.68 -12.61
CA HIS A 260 -20.80 0.07 -11.47
C HIS A 260 -21.50 -1.22 -11.94
N SER A 261 -21.03 -2.37 -11.46
CA SER A 261 -21.69 -3.66 -11.74
C SER A 261 -22.87 -3.80 -10.80
N SER A 262 -24.08 -3.78 -11.36
CA SER A 262 -25.34 -4.01 -10.63
C SER A 262 -25.43 -5.40 -10.00
#